data_AF-A0A7D9LUA0-F1
#
_entry.id   AF-A0A7D9LUA0-F1
#
_cell.length_a   1.000
_cell.length_b   1.000
_cell.length_c   1.000
_cell.angle_alpha   90.00
_cell.angle_beta   90.00
_cell.angle_gamma   90.00
#
_symmetry.space_group_name_H-M   'P 1'
#
loop_
_entity.id
_entity.type
_entity.pdbx_description
1 polymer ?
#
loop_
_entity_poly.entity_id
_entity_poly.type
_entity_poly.pdbx_seq_one_letter_code
_entity_poly.pdbx_strand_id
1 'polypeptide(L)' 'MKGKKYIYAHKFEGMPKLTDLQLVEVELPPVNDGEVLVEVECLSMDPYMRYY' A
#
# COMPACT_ATOMS: atom_id res chain seq x y z
N MET A 1 -3.92 -6.03 -15.59
CA MET A 1 -2.73 -5.15 -15.45
C MET A 1 -2.37 -5.19 -13.99
N LYS A 2 -1.08 -5.28 -13.67
CA LYS A 2 -0.68 -5.58 -12.30
C LYS A 2 -0.14 -4.35 -11.58
N GLY A 3 -0.57 -4.16 -10.34
CA GLY A 3 -0.03 -3.19 -9.41
C GLY A 3 0.60 -3.89 -8.20
N LYS A 4 1.27 -3.12 -7.35
CA LYS A 4 1.75 -3.59 -6.04
C LYS A 4 1.16 -2.73 -4.94
N LYS A 5 0.83 -3.33 -3.80
CA LYS A 5 0.39 -2.61 -2.60
C LYS A 5 1.06 -3.17 -1.36
N TYR A 6 1.35 -2.29 -0.41
CA TYR A 6 1.70 -2.72 0.95
C TYR A 6 0.42 -3.05 1.72
N ILE A 7 0.42 -4.18 2.41
CA ILE A 7 -0.63 -4.57 3.35
C ILE A 7 -0.07 -4.54 4.77
N TYR A 8 -0.90 -4.12 5.72
CA TYR A 8 -0.62 -4.24 7.15
C TYR A 8 -0.84 -5.69 7.57
N ALA A 9 0.24 -6.45 7.64
CA ALA A 9 0.21 -7.90 7.86
C ALA A 9 0.10 -8.25 9.35
N HIS A 10 0.82 -7.52 10.20
CA HIS A 10 0.85 -7.75 11.64
C HIS A 10 0.79 -6.44 12.43
N LYS A 11 0.28 -6.51 13.66
CA LYS A 11 0.27 -5.36 14.55
C LYS A 11 1.70 -4.93 14.86
N PHE A 12 2.00 -3.64 14.77
CA PHE A 12 3.29 -3.10 15.19
C PHE A 12 3.46 -3.21 16.72
N GLU A 13 4.30 -4.14 17.17
CA GLU A 13 4.69 -4.29 18.58
C GLU A 13 6.04 -3.62 18.82
N GLY A 14 6.01 -2.40 19.40
CA GLY A 14 7.19 -1.54 19.51
C GLY A 14 7.53 -0.87 18.19
N MET A 15 8.79 -0.95 17.76
CA MET A 15 9.22 -0.45 16.45
C MET A 15 8.74 -1.38 15.33
N PRO A 16 8.25 -0.85 14.20
CA PRO A 16 7.85 -1.67 13.06
C PRO A 16 8.96 -2.59 12.58
N LYS A 17 8.60 -3.83 12.27
CA LYS A 17 9.49 -4.85 11.71
C LYS A 17 9.17 -5.04 10.24
N LEU A 18 10.13 -5.59 9.49
CA LEU A 18 9.95 -5.91 8.07
C LEU A 18 8.78 -6.88 7.82
N THR A 19 8.43 -7.69 8.80
CA THR A 19 7.30 -8.64 8.74
C THR A 19 5.95 -7.97 8.87
N ASP A 20 5.88 -6.76 9.41
CA ASP A 20 4.62 -6.14 9.78
C ASP A 20 3.90 -5.52 8.57
N LEU A 21 4.67 -5.24 7.51
CA LEU A 21 4.16 -4.83 6.21
C LEU A 21 4.58 -5.85 5.14
N GLN A 22 3.66 -6.20 4.25
CA GLN A 22 3.93 -7.11 3.14
C GLN A 22 3.62 -6.43 1.82
N LEU A 23 4.55 -6.52 0.85
CA LEU A 23 4.30 -6.10 -0.52
C LEU A 23 3.64 -7.24 -1.29
N VAL A 24 2.45 -7.00 -1.83
CA VAL A 24 1.71 -7.98 -2.63
C VAL A 24 1.40 -7.44 -4.01
N GLU A 25 1.41 -8.33 -5.00
CA GLU A 25 0.95 -8.04 -6.35
C GLU A 25 -0.57 -8.16 -6.44
N VAL A 26 -1.21 -7.25 -7.17
CA VAL A 26 -2.66 -7.23 -7.37
C VAL A 26 -2.99 -7.06 -8.85
N GLU A 27 -4.01 -7.77 -9.32
CA GLU A 27 -4.63 -7.43 -10.61
C GLU A 27 -5.53 -6.21 -10.42
N LEU A 28 -5.32 -5.20 -11.25
CA LEU A 28 -6.12 -3.99 -11.28
C LEU A 28 -7.37 -4.22 -12.14
N PRO A 29 -8.54 -3.73 -11.70
CA PRO A 29 -9.75 -3.79 -12.50
C PRO A 29 -9.62 -2.94 -13.77
N PRO A 30 -10.44 -3.20 -14.81
CA PRO A 30 -10.51 -2.32 -15.97
C PRO A 30 -10.98 -0.92 -15.55
N VAL A 31 -10.49 0.10 -16.27
CA VAL A 31 -10.88 1.50 -16.06
C VAL A 31 -12.22 1.74 -16.76
N ASN A 32 -13.21 2.24 -16.02
CA ASN A 32 -14.54 2.56 -16.55
C ASN A 32 -14.65 4.01 -17.01
N ASP A 33 -15.80 4.37 -17.60
CA ASP A 33 -16.06 5.74 -18.03
C ASP A 33 -16.01 6.72 -16.84
N GLY A 34 -15.22 7.79 -16.99
CA GLY A 34 -14.95 8.77 -15.94
C GLY A 34 -13.89 8.38 -14.91
N GLU A 35 -13.33 7.17 -14.95
CA GLU A 35 -12.21 6.77 -14.08
C GLU A 35 -10.85 7.06 -14.74
N VAL A 36 -9.81 7.19 -13.90
CA VAL A 36 -8.43 7.35 -14.37
C VAL A 36 -7.52 6.34 -13.68
N LEU A 37 -6.56 5.84 -14.43
CA LEU A 37 -5.45 5.07 -13.90
C LEU A 37 -4.29 6.01 -13.56
N VAL A 38 -3.71 5.82 -12.37
CA VAL A 38 -2.58 6.63 -11.89
C VAL A 38 -1.39 5.72 -11.56
N GLU A 39 -0.21 6.11 -12.03
CA GLU A 39 1.06 5.53 -11.61
C GLU A 39 1.69 6.39 -10.51
N VAL A 40 2.24 5.74 -9.49
CA VAL A 40 2.77 6.40 -8.31
C VAL A 40 4.26 6.69 -8.50
N GLU A 41 4.63 7.97 -8.54
CA GLU A 41 6.04 8.41 -8.58
C GLU A 41 6.66 8.43 -7.18
N CYS A 42 5.91 8.92 -6.18
CA CYS A 42 6.37 9.07 -4.80
C CYS A 42 5.23 8.76 -3.81
N LEU A 43 5.58 8.14 -2.67
CA LEU A 43 4.68 7.94 -1.53
C LEU A 43 5.21 8.73 -0.33
N SER A 44 4.36 9.54 0.30
CA SER A 44 4.68 10.16 1.58
C SER A 44 4.69 9.10 2.69
N MET A 45 5.54 9.30 3.69
CA MET A 45 5.56 8.54 4.93
C MET A 45 5.45 9.51 6.09
N ASP A 46 4.38 9.41 6.86
CA ASP A 46 4.03 10.38 7.88
C ASP A 46 3.92 9.75 9.27
N PRO A 47 4.29 10.45 10.37
CA PRO A 47 4.21 9.90 11.72
C PRO A 47 2.82 9.37 12.12
N TYR A 48 1.73 9.95 11.60
CA TYR A 48 0.38 9.50 11.89
C TYR A 48 0.10 8.06 11.40
N MET A 49 0.85 7.58 10.40
CA MET A 49 0.70 6.23 9.83
C MET A 49 1.08 5.12 10.81
N ARG A 50 1.74 5.44 11.93
CA ARG A 50 2.10 4.46 12.96
C ARG A 50 0.88 3.79 13.60
N TYR A 51 -0.33 4.36 13.52
CA TYR A 51 -1.59 3.85 14.07
C TYR A 51 -1.41 3.10 15.43
N TYR A 52 -1.54 3.83 16.54
CA TYR A 52 -1.32 3.31 17.90
C TYR A 52 -2.27 2.17 18.30
#